data_AF-A0A9X2CTZ7-F1
#
_entry.id   AF-A0A9X2CTZ7-F1
#
_cell.length_a   1.000
_cell.length_b   1.000
_cell.length_c   1.000
_cell.angle_alpha   90.00
_cell.angle_beta   90.00
_cell.angle_gamma   90.00
#
_symmetry.space_group_name_H-M   'P 1'
#
loop_
_entity.id
_entity.type
_entity.pdbx_description
1 polymer ?
#
loop_
_entity_poly.entity_id
_entity_poly.type
_entity_poly.pdbx_seq_one_letter_code
_entity_poly.pdbx_strand_id
1 'polypeptide(L)'
;MIHTVQAGETLFSISEDYRIPFQELVAANPGINPDLILVGQRLNIPGLPSPLTIPFSIHVSLTNRTLTLMVQDQIQKVYPVGVGRVLHETPVGDFIIINKAPNPGGPFGTMWMSLSKKHYGIHGTDDPQSIGHYVSRGCIRMFNHDVEELAHTVPIGTSVFIRP
;
A
#
# COMPACT_ATOMS: atom_id res chain seq x y z
N MET A 1 -6.05 5.45 -12.46
CA MET A 1 -6.97 4.40 -11.94
C MET A 1 -8.26 5.02 -11.40
N ILE A 2 -9.26 4.23 -10.99
CA ILE A 2 -10.48 4.76 -10.33
C ILE A 2 -10.46 4.41 -8.85
N HIS A 3 -10.55 5.44 -7.99
CA HIS A 3 -10.81 5.33 -6.56
C HIS A 3 -12.31 5.50 -6.29
N THR A 4 -12.83 4.78 -5.30
CA THR A 4 -14.20 4.96 -4.82
C THR A 4 -14.14 5.56 -3.43
N VAL A 5 -14.69 6.77 -3.26
CA VAL A 5 -14.67 7.51 -1.99
C VAL A 5 -15.28 6.69 -0.86
N GLN A 6 -14.55 6.57 0.24
CA GLN A 6 -14.95 5.88 1.46
C GLN A 6 -15.45 6.87 2.52
N ALA A 7 -16.16 6.35 3.52
CA ALA A 7 -16.64 7.16 4.63
C ALA A 7 -15.47 7.84 5.38
N GLY A 8 -15.58 9.15 5.60
CA GLY A 8 -14.58 9.96 6.31
C GLY A 8 -13.43 10.48 5.44
N GLU A 9 -13.38 10.13 4.15
CA GLU A 9 -12.41 10.71 3.22
C GLU A 9 -12.79 12.13 2.80
N THR A 10 -11.77 12.96 2.59
CA THR A 10 -11.87 14.24 1.90
C THR A 10 -11.02 14.19 0.63
N LEU A 11 -11.27 15.10 -0.32
CA LEU A 11 -10.44 15.14 -1.53
C LEU A 11 -8.96 15.40 -1.19
N PHE A 12 -8.70 16.19 -0.15
CA PHE A 12 -7.36 16.43 0.38
C PHE A 12 -6.73 15.18 1.01
N SER A 13 -7.48 14.40 1.81
CA SER A 13 -6.93 13.16 2.37
C SER A 13 -6.63 12.14 1.27
N ILE A 14 -7.45 12.08 0.22
CA ILE A 14 -7.24 11.20 -0.93
C ILE A 14 -5.99 11.64 -1.72
N SER A 15 -5.82 12.95 -1.97
CA SER A 15 -4.61 13.45 -2.66
C SER A 15 -3.35 13.09 -1.88
N GLU A 16 -3.39 13.24 -0.56
CA GLU A 16 -2.31 12.82 0.33
C GLU A 16 -2.09 11.30 0.30
N ASP A 17 -3.14 10.48 0.36
CA ASP A 17 -3.07 9.02 0.37
C ASP A 17 -2.48 8.45 -0.93
N TYR A 18 -2.68 9.11 -2.07
CA TYR A 18 -2.07 8.74 -3.37
C TYR A 18 -0.77 9.48 -3.71
N ARG A 19 -0.32 10.43 -2.87
CA ARG A 19 0.86 11.29 -3.10
C ARG A 19 0.77 12.08 -4.40
N ILE A 20 -0.42 12.58 -4.71
CA ILE A 20 -0.69 13.41 -5.89
C ILE A 20 -1.02 14.83 -5.42
N PRO A 21 -0.50 15.89 -6.07
CA PRO A 21 -0.88 17.26 -5.74
C PRO A 21 -2.40 17.46 -5.80
N PHE A 22 -2.97 18.13 -4.80
CA PHE A 22 -4.42 18.36 -4.71
C PHE A 22 -5.02 18.95 -6.01
N GLN A 23 -4.34 19.94 -6.59
CA GLN A 23 -4.78 20.59 -7.84
C GLN A 23 -4.80 19.63 -9.04
N GLU A 24 -3.86 18.67 -9.09
CA GLU A 24 -3.83 17.67 -10.15
C GLU A 24 -4.99 16.68 -10.01
N LEU A 25 -5.32 16.29 -8.77
CA LEU A 25 -6.48 15.45 -8.52
C LEU A 25 -7.79 16.16 -8.89
N VAL A 26 -7.94 17.45 -8.58
CA VAL A 26 -9.10 18.25 -9.00
C VAL A 26 -9.18 18.35 -10.53
N ALA A 27 -8.06 18.67 -11.19
CA ALA A 27 -8.00 18.78 -12.65
C ALA A 27 -8.33 17.45 -13.36
N ALA A 28 -7.96 16.31 -12.78
CA ALA A 28 -8.28 14.99 -13.30
C ALA A 28 -9.77 14.60 -13.19
N ASN A 29 -10.57 15.39 -12.47
CA ASN A 29 -11.97 15.13 -12.16
C ASN A 29 -12.85 16.36 -12.47
N PRO A 30 -12.99 16.76 -13.75
CA PRO A 30 -13.78 17.94 -14.11
C PRO A 30 -15.25 17.77 -13.69
N GLY A 31 -15.80 18.83 -13.08
CA GLY A 31 -17.20 18.87 -12.65
C GLY A 31 -17.48 18.35 -11.22
N ILE A 32 -16.46 17.89 -10.49
CA ILE A 32 -16.63 17.61 -9.05
C ILE A 32 -16.60 18.91 -8.24
N ASN A 33 -17.32 18.94 -7.12
CA ASN A 33 -17.14 19.97 -6.09
C ASN A 33 -16.03 19.52 -5.12
N PRO A 34 -14.86 20.20 -5.06
CA PRO A 34 -13.75 19.79 -4.19
C PRO A 34 -14.07 19.80 -2.69
N ASP A 35 -15.03 20.66 -2.28
CA ASP A 35 -15.44 20.81 -0.89
C ASP A 35 -16.54 19.82 -0.48
N LEU A 36 -17.11 19.09 -1.45
CA LEU A 36 -18.18 18.14 -1.22
C LEU A 36 -18.04 16.90 -2.12
N ILE A 37 -17.47 15.85 -1.56
CA ILE A 37 -17.45 14.51 -2.14
C ILE A 37 -18.38 13.57 -1.37
N LEU A 38 -18.99 12.61 -2.07
CA LEU A 38 -19.94 11.65 -1.50
C LEU A 38 -19.31 10.26 -1.39
N VAL A 39 -19.64 9.51 -0.34
CA VAL A 39 -19.29 8.09 -0.23
C VAL A 39 -19.82 7.33 -1.46
N GLY A 40 -18.99 6.50 -2.06
CA GLY A 40 -19.29 5.78 -3.30
C GLY A 40 -19.01 6.58 -4.58
N GLN A 41 -18.70 7.88 -4.49
CA GLN A 41 -18.31 8.68 -5.65
C GLN A 41 -17.01 8.13 -6.25
N ARG A 42 -16.95 8.03 -7.58
CA ARG A 42 -15.78 7.53 -8.30
C ARG A 42 -14.89 8.69 -8.71
N LEU A 43 -13.63 8.64 -8.32
CA LEU A 43 -12.61 9.64 -8.66
C LEU A 43 -11.54 9.01 -9.55
N ASN A 44 -11.17 9.70 -10.61
CA ASN A 44 -10.01 9.39 -11.42
C ASN A 44 -8.75 9.83 -10.67
N ILE A 45 -7.86 8.87 -10.39
CA ILE A 45 -6.55 9.10 -9.81
C ILE A 45 -5.52 9.08 -10.95
N PRO A 46 -4.91 10.24 -11.30
CA PRO A 46 -3.98 10.33 -12.42
C PRO A 46 -2.63 9.65 -12.10
N GLY A 47 -1.83 9.38 -13.13
CA GLY A 47 -0.45 8.88 -12.98
C GLY A 47 -0.28 7.42 -12.52
N LEU A 48 -1.37 6.71 -12.20
CA LEU A 48 -1.32 5.32 -11.76
C LEU A 48 -2.06 4.36 -12.71
N PRO A 49 -1.45 3.21 -13.08
CA PRO A 49 -2.08 2.22 -13.94
C PRO A 49 -3.30 1.61 -13.27
N SER A 50 -4.20 1.03 -14.07
CA SER A 50 -5.35 0.30 -13.53
C SER A 50 -4.86 -0.98 -12.83
N PRO A 51 -5.23 -1.24 -11.57
CA PRO A 51 -4.85 -2.49 -10.91
C PRO A 51 -5.38 -3.74 -11.63
N LEU A 52 -6.50 -3.60 -12.35
CA LEU A 52 -7.11 -4.69 -13.12
C LEU A 52 -6.28 -5.16 -14.33
N THR A 53 -5.29 -4.37 -14.77
CA THR A 53 -4.39 -4.76 -15.87
C THR A 53 -3.10 -5.40 -15.37
N ILE A 54 -2.90 -5.49 -14.05
CA ILE A 54 -1.69 -6.01 -13.43
C ILE A 54 -1.99 -7.45 -12.96
N PRO A 55 -1.24 -8.47 -13.41
CA PRO A 55 -1.53 -9.86 -13.06
C PRO A 55 -1.12 -10.25 -11.65
N PHE A 56 -0.48 -9.32 -10.91
CA PHE A 56 0.00 -9.51 -9.55
C PHE A 56 -1.01 -8.98 -8.53
N SER A 57 -1.15 -9.69 -7.42
CA SER A 57 -1.75 -9.14 -6.20
C SER A 57 -0.95 -9.57 -4.97
N ILE A 58 -1.02 -8.76 -3.94
CA ILE A 58 -0.40 -9.01 -2.64
C ILE A 58 -1.51 -9.18 -1.62
N HIS A 59 -1.45 -10.26 -0.85
CA HIS A 59 -2.40 -10.55 0.22
C HIS A 59 -1.67 -10.63 1.56
N VAL A 60 -2.06 -9.81 2.52
CA VAL A 60 -1.44 -9.73 3.83
C VAL A 60 -2.42 -10.24 4.87
N SER A 61 -2.00 -11.23 5.66
CA SER A 61 -2.74 -11.70 6.83
C SER A 61 -2.03 -11.24 8.10
N LEU A 62 -2.73 -10.45 8.91
CA LEU A 62 -2.18 -9.90 10.15
C LEU A 62 -2.06 -10.96 11.26
N THR A 63 -2.98 -11.92 11.31
CA THR A 63 -3.00 -13.04 12.27
C THR A 63 -1.90 -14.03 11.94
N ASN A 64 -1.77 -14.41 10.66
CA ASN A 64 -0.74 -15.36 10.23
C ASN A 64 0.63 -14.68 10.09
N ARG A 65 0.68 -13.35 10.04
CA ARG A 65 1.89 -12.54 9.82
C ARG A 65 2.61 -12.95 8.55
N THR A 66 1.83 -13.08 7.48
CA THR A 66 2.32 -13.44 6.16
C THR A 66 1.91 -12.42 5.11
N LEU A 67 2.78 -12.26 4.12
CA LEU A 67 2.49 -11.60 2.86
C LEU A 67 2.58 -12.66 1.75
N THR A 68 1.50 -12.85 1.00
CA THR A 68 1.42 -13.78 -0.12
C THR A 68 1.42 -12.99 -1.42
N LEU A 69 2.37 -13.30 -2.31
CA LEU A 69 2.38 -12.83 -3.69
C LEU A 69 1.59 -13.81 -4.56
N MET A 70 0.60 -13.29 -5.27
CA MET A 70 -0.21 -14.01 -6.23
C MET A 70 0.12 -13.57 -7.67
N VAL A 71 0.04 -14.50 -8.61
CA VAL A 71 0.09 -14.24 -10.06
C VAL A 71 -1.10 -14.94 -10.70
N GLN A 72 -2.00 -14.20 -11.34
CA GLN A 72 -3.22 -14.75 -11.96
C GLN A 72 -3.98 -15.71 -11.01
N ASP A 73 -4.19 -15.29 -9.77
CA ASP A 73 -4.86 -16.03 -8.70
C ASP A 73 -4.15 -17.32 -8.22
N GLN A 74 -2.89 -17.55 -8.64
CA GLN A 74 -2.05 -18.62 -8.12
C GLN A 74 -1.02 -18.09 -7.12
N ILE A 75 -0.81 -18.82 -6.03
CA ILE A 75 0.23 -18.49 -5.05
C ILE A 75 1.60 -18.67 -5.70
N GLN A 76 2.35 -17.58 -5.81
CA GLN A 76 3.72 -17.60 -6.30
C GLN A 76 4.73 -17.70 -5.15
N LYS A 77 4.51 -16.94 -4.08
CA LYS A 77 5.42 -16.92 -2.92
C LYS A 77 4.71 -16.46 -1.65
N VAL A 78 5.20 -16.92 -0.50
CA VAL A 78 4.73 -16.52 0.83
C VAL A 78 5.93 -16.05 1.64
N TYR A 79 5.83 -14.87 2.23
CA TYR A 79 6.87 -14.24 3.03
C TYR A 79 6.40 -14.07 4.48
N PRO A 80 7.25 -14.33 5.48
CA PRO A 80 6.98 -13.89 6.84
C PRO A 80 7.09 -12.37 6.93
N VAL A 81 6.22 -11.73 7.71
CA VAL A 81 6.25 -10.27 7.90
C VAL A 81 6.16 -9.86 9.36
N GLY A 82 6.74 -8.70 9.69
CA GLY A 82 6.44 -7.98 10.92
C GLY A 82 5.27 -7.02 10.71
N VAL A 83 4.35 -6.94 11.66
CA VAL A 83 3.13 -6.11 11.55
C VAL A 83 2.99 -5.15 12.74
N GLY A 84 2.03 -4.23 12.64
CA GLY A 84 1.75 -3.22 13.65
C GLY A 84 1.38 -3.79 15.01
N ARG A 85 1.79 -3.13 16.09
CA ARG A 85 1.35 -3.45 17.46
C ARG A 85 -0.15 -3.20 17.62
N VAL A 86 -0.78 -3.80 18.64
CA VAL A 86 -2.22 -3.63 18.96
C VAL A 86 -2.65 -2.15 19.13
N LEU A 87 -1.74 -1.25 19.52
CA LEU A 87 -2.03 0.19 19.64
C LEU A 87 -1.63 1.02 18.40
N HIS A 88 -1.02 0.38 17.40
CA HIS A 88 -0.56 0.95 16.14
C HIS A 88 -0.79 -0.07 15.00
N GLU A 89 -2.04 -0.49 14.85
CA GLU A 89 -2.39 -1.61 13.97
C GLU A 89 -2.11 -1.27 12.50
N THR A 90 -1.71 -2.29 11.75
CA THR A 90 -1.65 -2.20 10.29
C THR A 90 -3.08 -2.04 9.76
N PRO A 91 -3.36 -1.06 8.89
CA PRO A 91 -4.72 -0.77 8.47
C PRO A 91 -5.26 -1.94 7.63
N VAL A 92 -6.46 -2.42 7.99
CA VAL A 92 -7.21 -3.40 7.19
C VAL A 92 -7.90 -2.67 6.05
N GLY A 93 -7.85 -3.25 4.85
CA GLY A 93 -8.48 -2.66 3.68
C GLY A 93 -7.78 -3.02 2.38
N ASP A 94 -8.16 -2.29 1.33
CA ASP A 94 -7.69 -2.48 -0.03
C ASP A 94 -6.82 -1.30 -0.41
N PHE A 95 -5.57 -1.60 -0.80
CA PHE A 95 -4.57 -0.61 -1.13
C PHE A 95 -3.91 -0.96 -2.46
N ILE A 96 -3.05 -0.08 -2.94
CA ILE A 96 -2.14 -0.36 -4.04
C ILE A 96 -0.72 0.12 -3.71
N ILE A 97 0.28 -0.44 -4.41
CA ILE A 97 1.63 0.10 -4.42
C ILE A 97 1.65 1.38 -5.27
N ILE A 98 1.90 2.55 -4.66
CA ILE A 98 1.85 3.84 -5.38
C ILE A 98 3.21 4.35 -5.83
N ASN A 99 4.29 4.01 -5.11
CA ASN A 99 5.67 4.32 -5.49
C ASN A 99 6.64 3.42 -4.72
N LYS A 100 7.92 3.49 -5.10
CA LYS A 100 9.00 2.74 -4.45
C LYS A 100 10.23 3.63 -4.28
N ALA A 101 10.97 3.41 -3.21
CA ALA A 101 12.22 4.09 -2.93
C ALA A 101 13.29 3.06 -2.53
N PRO A 102 14.34 2.86 -3.35
CA PRO A 102 15.47 2.00 -2.99
C PRO A 102 16.35 2.67 -1.93
N ASN A 103 16.98 1.86 -1.09
CA ASN A 103 17.95 2.26 -0.05
C ASN A 103 17.50 3.40 0.88
N PRO A 104 16.28 3.33 1.47
CA PRO A 104 15.83 4.35 2.43
C PRO A 104 16.67 4.36 3.72
N GLY A 105 17.28 3.22 4.09
CA GLY A 105 18.13 3.09 5.27
C GLY A 105 17.38 3.05 6.60
N GLY A 106 18.15 2.88 7.67
CA GLY A 106 17.65 2.79 9.05
C GLY A 106 16.52 1.76 9.20
N PRO A 107 15.42 2.08 9.91
CA PRO A 107 14.34 1.13 10.19
C PRO A 107 13.56 0.67 8.95
N PHE A 108 13.82 1.28 7.79
CA PHE A 108 13.19 0.94 6.52
C PHE A 108 14.02 -0.02 5.67
N GLY A 109 15.27 -0.30 6.07
CA GLY A 109 16.14 -1.24 5.39
C GLY A 109 16.48 -0.81 3.96
N THR A 110 16.45 -1.76 3.03
CA THR A 110 16.95 -1.58 1.66
C THR A 110 15.90 -1.18 0.64
N MET A 111 14.62 -1.24 1.00
CA MET A 111 13.52 -0.89 0.08
C MET A 111 12.30 -0.38 0.84
N TRP A 112 11.65 0.63 0.29
CA TRP A 112 10.35 1.12 0.71
C TRP A 112 9.38 1.06 -0.47
N MET A 113 8.18 0.51 -0.24
CA MET A 113 7.06 0.54 -1.17
C MET A 113 5.86 1.21 -0.50
N SER A 114 5.47 2.38 -0.97
CA SER A 114 4.33 3.12 -0.40
C SER A 114 3.02 2.43 -0.72
N LEU A 115 2.15 2.30 0.28
CA LEU A 115 0.75 1.98 0.08
C LEU A 115 -0.04 3.26 -0.25
N SER A 116 -1.22 3.10 -0.84
CA SER A 116 -2.24 4.16 -1.02
C SER A 116 -2.90 4.58 0.31
N LYS A 117 -2.07 4.78 1.35
CA LYS A 117 -2.41 5.32 2.65
C LYS A 117 -1.21 6.12 3.16
N LYS A 118 -1.44 7.36 3.58
CA LYS A 118 -0.40 8.24 4.09
C LYS A 118 0.33 7.59 5.28
N HIS A 119 1.65 7.60 5.25
CA HIS A 119 2.56 7.02 6.26
C HIS A 119 2.70 5.49 6.28
N TYR A 120 1.94 4.74 5.48
CA TYR A 120 2.03 3.28 5.45
C TYR A 120 2.76 2.78 4.21
N GLY A 121 3.50 1.69 4.40
CA GLY A 121 4.29 1.06 3.36
C GLY A 121 4.68 -0.37 3.72
N ILE A 122 5.18 -1.08 2.72
CA ILE A 122 5.88 -2.36 2.83
C ILE A 122 7.36 -2.05 2.70
N HIS A 123 8.18 -2.43 3.69
CA HIS A 123 9.58 -2.06 3.70
C HIS A 123 10.48 -3.12 4.34
N GLY A 124 11.79 -2.98 4.15
CA GLY A 124 12.81 -3.81 4.78
C GLY A 124 12.96 -3.53 6.28
N THR A 125 14.09 -3.89 6.87
CA THR A 125 14.35 -3.59 8.29
C THR A 125 15.85 -3.61 8.57
N ASP A 126 16.30 -2.80 9.54
CA ASP A 126 17.62 -2.92 10.17
C ASP A 126 17.63 -3.89 11.37
N ASP A 127 16.45 -4.34 11.79
CA ASP A 127 16.23 -5.34 12.84
C ASP A 127 15.51 -6.58 12.26
N PRO A 128 16.24 -7.60 11.78
CA PRO A 128 15.67 -8.83 11.24
C PRO A 128 14.87 -9.64 12.26
N GLN A 129 15.15 -9.50 13.56
CA GLN A 129 14.43 -10.21 14.62
C GLN A 129 13.00 -9.68 14.79
N SER A 130 12.69 -8.52 14.21
CA SER A 130 11.36 -7.94 14.20
C SER A 130 10.37 -8.68 13.28
N ILE A 131 10.86 -9.49 12.34
CA ILE A 131 10.02 -10.22 11.39
C ILE A 131 9.30 -11.38 12.09
N GLY A 132 8.00 -11.54 11.83
CA GLY A 132 7.17 -12.54 12.49
C GLY A 132 6.59 -12.10 13.85
N HIS A 133 6.74 -10.82 14.23
CA HIS A 133 6.26 -10.27 15.50
C HIS A 133 5.41 -8.99 15.32
N TYR A 134 4.68 -8.59 16.38
CA TYR A 134 3.92 -7.34 16.47
C TYR A 134 4.82 -6.21 16.99
N VAL A 135 5.54 -5.55 16.09
CA VAL A 135 6.66 -4.67 16.49
C VAL A 135 6.69 -3.34 15.75
N SER A 136 5.91 -3.19 14.67
CA SER A 136 5.92 -1.96 13.89
C SER A 136 4.90 -0.93 14.42
N ARG A 137 4.99 0.29 13.88
CA ARG A 137 4.00 1.36 14.06
C ARG A 137 2.85 1.29 13.04
N GLY A 138 2.64 0.12 12.43
CA GLY A 138 1.57 -0.13 11.45
C GLY A 138 2.07 -0.48 10.05
N CYS A 139 3.33 -0.21 9.70
CA CYS A 139 3.92 -0.67 8.44
C CYS A 139 4.15 -2.19 8.41
N ILE A 140 4.22 -2.76 7.22
CA ILE A 140 4.56 -4.17 7.00
C ILE A 140 6.07 -4.26 6.80
N ARG A 141 6.76 -4.97 7.71
CA ARG A 141 8.20 -5.20 7.65
C ARG A 141 8.50 -6.54 7.01
N MET A 142 9.53 -6.60 6.18
CA MET A 142 10.05 -7.80 5.54
C MET A 142 11.56 -7.90 5.75
N PHE A 143 12.13 -9.09 5.55
CA PHE A 143 13.58 -9.19 5.38
C PHE A 143 14.01 -8.38 4.15
N ASN A 144 15.22 -7.79 4.19
CA ASN A 144 15.73 -6.95 3.11
C ASN A 144 15.76 -7.67 1.75
N HIS A 145 16.19 -8.93 1.72
CA HIS A 145 16.20 -9.73 0.49
C HIS A 145 14.79 -9.99 -0.06
N ASP A 146 13.80 -10.21 0.82
CA ASP A 146 12.42 -10.47 0.42
C ASP A 146 11.74 -9.21 -0.13
N VAL A 147 11.95 -8.04 0.51
CA VAL A 147 11.35 -6.79 0.00
C VAL A 147 12.00 -6.35 -1.30
N GLU A 148 13.30 -6.59 -1.49
CA GLU A 148 13.98 -6.33 -2.76
C GLU A 148 13.41 -7.21 -3.87
N GLU A 149 13.28 -8.52 -3.65
CA GLU A 149 12.68 -9.44 -4.62
C GLU A 149 11.24 -9.06 -4.95
N LEU A 150 10.42 -8.78 -3.93
CA LEU A 150 9.04 -8.35 -4.12
C LEU A 150 8.97 -7.06 -4.94
N ALA A 151 9.81 -6.06 -4.61
CA ALA A 151 9.86 -4.78 -5.30
C ALA A 151 10.34 -4.90 -6.75
N HIS A 152 11.22 -5.84 -7.08
CA HIS A 152 11.61 -6.09 -8.48
C HIS A 152 10.52 -6.83 -9.27
N THR A 153 9.69 -7.63 -8.59
CA THR A 153 8.68 -8.48 -9.23
C THR A 153 7.40 -7.73 -9.56
N VAL A 154 6.83 -6.98 -8.61
CA VAL A 154 5.50 -6.37 -8.77
C VAL A 154 5.62 -4.94 -9.34
N PRO A 155 4.80 -4.49 -10.30
CA PRO A 155 4.82 -3.09 -10.76
C PRO A 155 4.11 -2.12 -9.79
N ILE A 156 4.29 -0.81 -9.99
CA ILE A 156 3.43 0.22 -9.38
C ILE A 156 1.98 -0.01 -9.85
N GLY A 157 1.02 0.17 -8.95
CA GLY A 157 -0.41 -0.10 -9.15
C GLY A 157 -0.86 -1.49 -8.72
N THR A 158 0.08 -2.37 -8.31
CA THR A 158 -0.25 -3.71 -7.79
C THR A 158 -1.17 -3.61 -6.58
N SER A 159 -2.27 -4.36 -6.59
CA SER A 159 -3.23 -4.43 -5.47
C SER A 159 -2.61 -5.08 -4.24
N VAL A 160 -2.91 -4.52 -3.07
CA VAL A 160 -2.50 -5.00 -1.75
C VAL A 160 -3.74 -5.13 -0.88
N PHE A 161 -4.11 -6.35 -0.54
CA PHE A 161 -5.26 -6.67 0.31
C PHE A 161 -4.77 -7.01 1.72
N ILE A 162 -5.12 -6.18 2.71
CA ILE A 162 -4.75 -6.43 4.11
C ILE A 162 -5.98 -6.89 4.86
N ARG A 163 -5.87 -8.04 5.53
CA ARG A 163 -6.96 -8.68 6.28
C ARG A 163 -6.47 -9.18 7.64
N PRO A 164 -7.37 -9.30 8.64
CA PRO A 164 -7.07 -9.96 9.89
C PRO A 164 -6.42 -11.33 9.69
#